data_AF-A0A2N2K685-F1
#
_entry.id   AF-A0A2N2K685-F1
#
_cell.length_a   1.000
_cell.length_b   1.000
_cell.length_c   1.000
_cell.angle_alpha   90.00
_cell.angle_beta   90.00
_cell.angle_gamma   90.00
#
_symmetry.space_group_name_H-M   'P 1'
#
loop_
_entity.id
_entity.type
_entity.pdbx_description
1 polymer ?
#
loop_
_entity_poly.entity_id
_entity_poly.type
_entity_poly.pdbx_seq_one_letter_code
_entity_poly.pdbx_strand_id
1 'polypeptide(L)'
;MLKHKESLISAHHNYLVNDMLSPGFLLGDPESGDFWFLAEVVPPAENVPRISGFIFDRQGEFLVEIQSGRLIQNPGACTLQTFPGGFRVLYSSGETLLNVVTQVFTNGYLTRIQGKLFDRSGKLRAEPSHEGIKVHGEAKLALGKSEG
;
A
#
# COMPACT_ATOMS: atom_id res chain seq x y z
N MET A 1 12.94 -20.87 -19.28
CA MET A 1 12.89 -21.50 -17.94
C MET A 1 12.25 -20.48 -16.99
N LEU A 2 10.94 -20.58 -16.76
CA LEU A 2 10.25 -19.68 -15.82
C LEU A 2 10.75 -20.00 -14.41
N LYS A 3 11.40 -19.03 -13.76
CA LYS A 3 11.65 -19.09 -12.32
C LYS A 3 10.29 -18.98 -11.63
N HIS A 4 9.74 -20.11 -11.19
CA HIS A 4 8.63 -20.11 -10.23
C HIS A 4 9.16 -19.46 -8.95
N LYS A 5 8.84 -18.18 -8.75
CA LYS A 5 9.03 -17.51 -7.47
C LYS A 5 7.90 -18.02 -6.58
N GLU A 6 8.21 -18.86 -5.60
CA GLU A 6 7.22 -19.28 -4.60
C GLU A 6 6.58 -18.02 -4.02
N SER A 7 5.27 -17.88 -4.25
CA SER A 7 4.49 -16.84 -3.62
C SER A 7 4.46 -17.18 -2.13
N LEU A 8 5.14 -16.35 -1.31
CA LEU A 8 5.16 -16.46 0.16
C LEU A 8 3.80 -16.02 0.73
N ILE A 9 2.70 -16.58 0.23
CA ILE A 9 1.34 -16.30 0.70
C ILE A 9 1.31 -16.57 2.20
N SER A 10 0.89 -15.57 2.98
CA SER A 10 0.68 -15.75 4.41
C SER A 10 -0.63 -16.50 4.64
N ALA A 11 -0.65 -17.42 5.61
CA ALA A 11 -1.91 -18.03 6.06
C ALA A 11 -2.79 -17.02 6.82
N HIS A 12 -2.23 -15.89 7.27
CA HIS A 12 -2.89 -14.96 8.18
C HIS A 12 -3.40 -13.69 7.49
N HIS A 13 -2.54 -12.97 6.78
CA HIS A 13 -2.89 -11.68 6.18
C HIS A 13 -2.12 -11.44 4.88
N ASN A 14 -2.83 -11.08 3.82
CA ASN A 14 -2.24 -10.78 2.52
C ASN A 14 -2.80 -9.48 1.95
N TYR A 15 -2.09 -8.95 0.97
CA TYR A 15 -2.48 -7.88 0.06
C TYR A 15 -2.68 -8.47 -1.33
N LEU A 16 -3.68 -7.99 -2.07
CA LEU A 16 -3.84 -8.35 -3.48
C LEU A 16 -3.08 -7.36 -4.37
N VAL A 17 -1.95 -7.80 -4.94
CA VAL A 17 -1.02 -6.96 -5.71
C VAL A 17 -0.65 -7.65 -7.02
N ASN A 18 -0.81 -6.98 -8.16
CA ASN A 18 -0.60 -7.57 -9.50
C ASN A 18 -1.32 -8.92 -9.67
N ASP A 19 -2.57 -8.99 -9.20
CA ASP A 19 -3.42 -10.19 -9.22
C ASP A 19 -2.84 -11.39 -8.44
N MET A 20 -1.87 -11.16 -7.55
CA MET A 20 -1.26 -12.15 -6.68
C MET A 20 -1.40 -11.78 -5.20
N LEU A 21 -1.51 -12.78 -4.34
CA LEU A 21 -1.45 -12.59 -2.90
C LEU A 21 0.00 -12.36 -2.46
N SER A 22 0.21 -11.33 -1.65
CA SER A 22 1.51 -11.01 -1.06
C SER A 22 1.35 -10.68 0.43
N PRO A 23 2.19 -11.20 1.33
CA PRO A 23 2.08 -10.94 2.77
C PRO A 23 2.38 -9.48 3.13
N GLY A 24 3.16 -8.81 2.26
CA GLY A 24 3.54 -7.41 2.29
C GLY A 24 4.27 -7.09 1.00
N PHE A 25 4.48 -5.81 0.70
CA PHE A 25 5.27 -5.40 -0.45
C PHE A 25 5.86 -4.01 -0.27
N LEU A 26 6.98 -3.78 -0.94
CA LEU A 26 7.59 -2.46 -1.08
C LEU A 26 7.64 -2.08 -2.56
N LEU A 27 7.21 -0.85 -2.86
CA LEU A 27 7.34 -0.23 -4.16
C LEU A 27 8.22 1.02 -4.02
N GLY A 28 9.27 1.13 -4.83
CA GLY A 28 10.28 2.20 -4.67
C GLY A 28 11.29 1.90 -3.57
N ASP A 29 11.92 2.95 -3.04
CA ASP A 29 13.04 2.84 -2.10
C ASP A 29 12.93 3.88 -0.96
N PRO A 30 12.69 3.44 0.29
CA PRO A 30 12.61 4.33 1.45
C PRO A 30 13.87 5.14 1.73
N GLU A 31 15.05 4.62 1.34
CA GLU A 31 16.34 5.27 1.62
C GLU A 31 16.69 6.37 0.58
N SER A 32 15.94 6.42 -0.53
CA SER A 32 16.24 7.33 -1.65
C SER A 32 15.81 8.78 -1.41
N GLY A 33 14.89 9.02 -0.46
CA GLY A 33 14.22 10.32 -0.30
C GLY A 33 13.24 10.68 -1.43
N ASP A 34 12.98 9.74 -2.34
CA ASP A 34 12.00 9.83 -3.43
C ASP A 34 10.76 8.97 -3.11
N PHE A 35 9.94 8.65 -4.11
CA PHE A 35 8.76 7.82 -3.95
C PHE A 35 9.06 6.43 -3.37
N TRP A 36 8.35 6.11 -2.30
CA TRP A 36 8.25 4.76 -1.77
C TRP A 36 6.86 4.52 -1.19
N PHE A 37 6.42 3.27 -1.24
CA PHE A 37 5.16 2.81 -0.68
C PHE A 37 5.34 1.39 -0.13
N LEU A 38 5.09 1.24 1.17
CA LEU A 38 5.27 0.02 1.93
C LEU A 38 3.93 -0.44 2.47
N ALA A 39 3.57 -1.68 2.14
CA ALA A 39 2.58 -2.45 2.86
C ALA A 39 3.30 -3.49 3.71
N GLU A 40 3.30 -3.29 5.02
CA GLU A 40 4.06 -4.12 5.96
C GLU A 40 3.40 -5.51 6.15
N VAL A 41 4.19 -6.50 6.57
CA VAL A 41 3.65 -7.80 6.97
C VAL A 41 2.88 -7.64 8.28
N VAL A 42 1.60 -8.00 8.28
CA VAL A 42 0.77 -7.96 9.49
C VAL A 42 1.01 -9.24 10.31
N PRO A 43 1.44 -9.14 11.58
CA PRO A 43 1.71 -10.31 12.41
C PRO A 43 0.42 -11.04 12.81
N PRO A 44 0.52 -12.33 13.18
CA PRO A 44 -0.59 -13.04 13.81
C PRO A 44 -1.11 -12.28 15.04
N ALA A 45 -2.42 -12.32 15.27
CA ALA A 45 -3.19 -11.54 16.26
C ALA A 45 -3.55 -10.09 15.88
N GLU A 46 -2.99 -9.55 14.79
CA GLU A 46 -3.40 -8.26 14.23
C GLU A 46 -4.15 -8.43 12.90
N ASN A 47 -5.06 -7.52 12.58
CA ASN A 47 -5.79 -7.51 11.31
C ASN A 47 -5.89 -6.10 10.70
N VAL A 48 -5.17 -5.13 11.26
CA VAL A 48 -5.14 -3.75 10.77
C VAL A 48 -3.96 -3.62 9.80
N PRO A 49 -4.17 -3.14 8.57
CA PRO A 49 -3.11 -3.02 7.59
C PRO A 49 -2.23 -1.84 7.93
N ARG A 50 -0.91 -2.03 7.85
CA ARG A 50 0.08 -0.99 8.09
C ARG A 50 0.65 -0.54 6.75
N ILE A 51 0.31 0.69 6.38
CA ILE A 51 0.76 1.32 5.14
C ILE A 51 1.62 2.53 5.50
N SER A 52 2.77 2.64 4.84
CA SER A 52 3.71 3.74 4.99
C SER A 52 4.19 4.18 3.60
N GLY A 53 4.49 5.47 3.41
CA GLY A 53 5.01 5.96 2.14
C GLY A 53 4.73 7.43 1.87
N PHE A 54 5.22 7.90 0.73
CA PHE A 54 4.95 9.24 0.21
C PHE A 54 3.90 9.18 -0.89
N ILE A 55 2.92 10.07 -0.84
CA ILE A 55 1.92 10.21 -1.88
C ILE A 55 2.09 11.55 -2.60
N PHE A 56 2.17 11.45 -3.92
CA PHE A 56 2.24 12.59 -4.83
C PHE A 56 0.98 12.61 -5.72
N ASP A 57 0.66 13.77 -6.26
CA ASP A 57 -0.36 13.90 -7.30
C ASP A 57 0.19 13.58 -8.70
N ARG A 58 -0.67 13.68 -9.72
CA ARG A 58 -0.30 13.40 -11.12
C ARG A 58 0.70 14.41 -11.71
N GLN A 59 0.91 15.56 -11.07
CA GLN A 59 1.91 16.55 -11.45
C GLN A 59 3.25 16.30 -10.75
N GLY A 60 3.30 15.39 -9.78
CA GLY A 60 4.48 15.11 -8.97
C GLY A 60 4.58 15.99 -7.73
N GLU A 61 3.53 16.74 -7.39
CA GLU A 61 3.48 17.53 -6.16
C GLU A 61 3.26 16.64 -4.96
N PHE A 62 4.04 16.85 -3.90
CA PHE A 62 3.94 16.08 -2.68
C PHE A 62 2.67 16.45 -1.91
N LEU A 63 1.82 15.47 -1.64
CA LEU A 63 0.54 15.67 -0.96
C LEU A 63 0.65 15.34 0.53
N VAL A 64 1.13 14.13 0.84
CA VAL A 64 1.09 13.61 2.21
C VAL A 64 2.10 12.48 2.40
N GLU A 65 2.70 12.43 3.59
CA GLU A 65 3.44 11.28 4.11
C GLU A 65 2.52 10.47 5.02
N ILE A 66 2.48 9.16 4.80
CA ILE A 66 1.81 8.20 5.66
C ILE A 66 2.88 7.36 6.38
N GLN A 67 2.76 7.18 7.69
CA GLN A 67 3.52 6.19 8.45
C GLN A 67 2.59 5.33 9.28
N SER A 68 2.62 4.02 9.03
CA SER A 68 1.81 2.99 9.69
C SER A 68 0.32 3.41 9.83
N GLY A 69 -0.24 3.91 8.73
CA GLY A 69 -1.64 4.35 8.63
C GLY A 69 -1.96 5.73 9.23
N ARG A 70 -0.96 6.52 9.62
CA ARG A 70 -1.12 7.89 10.15
C ARG A 70 -0.53 8.92 9.20
N LEU A 71 -1.14 10.11 9.11
CA LEU A 71 -0.57 11.23 8.35
C LEU A 71 0.52 11.92 9.18
N ILE A 72 1.69 12.17 8.60
CA ILE A 72 2.84 12.80 9.27
C ILE A 72 3.06 14.21 8.75
N GLN A 73 3.45 14.34 7.48
CA GLN A 73 3.49 15.60 6.76
C GLN A 73 2.27 15.68 5.85
N ASN A 74 1.57 16.81 5.82
CA ASN A 74 0.31 16.94 5.09
C ASN A 74 0.12 18.32 4.41
N PRO A 75 1.04 18.74 3.53
CA PRO A 75 0.88 20.00 2.80
C PRO A 75 -0.31 20.00 1.83
N GLY A 76 -0.73 18.83 1.35
CA GLY A 76 -1.89 18.66 0.47
C GLY A 76 -3.25 18.79 1.16
N ALA A 77 -3.27 19.08 2.47
CA ALA A 77 -4.49 19.18 3.28
C ALA A 77 -5.40 17.94 3.15
N CYS A 78 -4.80 16.75 3.05
CA CYS A 78 -5.50 15.49 3.00
C CYS A 78 -6.22 15.21 4.32
N THR A 79 -7.33 14.48 4.25
CA THR A 79 -8.07 14.05 5.45
C THR A 79 -7.96 12.53 5.61
N LEU A 80 -7.68 12.06 6.82
CA LEU A 80 -7.69 10.64 7.16
C LEU A 80 -9.02 10.27 7.82
N GLN A 81 -9.71 9.28 7.27
CA GLN A 81 -10.90 8.66 7.85
C GLN A 81 -10.59 7.21 8.19
N THR A 82 -10.69 6.85 9.46
CA THR A 82 -10.49 5.47 9.92
C THR A 82 -11.83 4.76 10.12
N PHE A 83 -11.84 3.45 9.91
CA PHE A 83 -13.02 2.61 10.12
C PHE A 83 -12.60 1.17 10.46
N PRO A 84 -13.50 0.33 10.98
CA PRO A 84 -13.18 -1.07 11.24
C PRO A 84 -12.60 -1.76 9.99
N GLY A 85 -11.40 -2.31 10.11
CA GLY A 85 -10.70 -3.01 9.03
C GLY A 85 -9.85 -2.12 8.11
N GLY A 86 -9.77 -0.80 8.32
CA GLY A 86 -8.87 0.00 7.50
C GLY A 86 -9.04 1.52 7.62
N PHE A 87 -8.69 2.20 6.54
CA PHE A 87 -8.76 3.65 6.47
C PHE A 87 -8.87 4.15 5.03
N ARG A 88 -9.26 5.41 4.90
CA ARG A 88 -9.28 6.15 3.64
C ARG A 88 -8.60 7.49 3.83
N VAL A 89 -7.79 7.86 2.85
CA VAL A 89 -7.25 9.21 2.69
C VAL A 89 -8.04 9.91 1.60
N LEU A 90 -8.48 11.12 1.90
CA LEU A 90 -9.20 11.99 0.97
C LEU A 90 -8.32 13.16 0.56
N TYR A 91 -8.45 13.60 -0.68
CA TYR A 91 -8.01 14.92 -1.11
C TYR A 91 -8.72 16.02 -0.30
N SER A 92 -8.17 17.22 -0.31
CA SER A 92 -8.82 18.42 0.25
C SER A 92 -10.18 18.72 -0.39
N SER A 93 -10.41 18.26 -1.63
CA SER A 93 -11.71 18.30 -2.31
C SER A 93 -12.77 17.36 -1.72
N GLY A 94 -12.38 16.41 -0.87
CA GLY A 94 -13.23 15.34 -0.35
C GLY A 94 -13.26 14.07 -1.22
N GLU A 95 -12.64 14.10 -2.40
CA GLU A 95 -12.50 12.92 -3.26
C GLU A 95 -11.53 11.89 -2.64
N THR A 96 -11.70 10.61 -2.96
CA THR A 96 -10.83 9.55 -2.43
C THR A 96 -9.47 9.54 -3.12
N LEU A 97 -8.41 9.73 -2.34
CA LEU A 97 -7.01 9.59 -2.77
C LEU A 97 -6.56 8.13 -2.69
N LEU A 98 -6.75 7.52 -1.51
CA LEU A 98 -6.33 6.16 -1.19
C LEU A 98 -7.36 5.51 -0.27
N ASN A 99 -7.73 4.27 -0.54
CA ASN A 99 -8.65 3.49 0.28
C ASN A 99 -8.02 2.12 0.55
N VAL A 100 -7.87 1.79 1.84
CA VAL A 100 -7.23 0.57 2.32
C VAL A 100 -8.22 -0.16 3.19
N VAL A 101 -8.64 -1.36 2.78
CA VAL A 101 -9.72 -2.11 3.43
C VAL A 101 -9.32 -3.56 3.60
N THR A 102 -9.39 -4.05 4.83
CA THR A 102 -9.16 -5.44 5.19
C THR A 102 -10.47 -6.16 5.39
N GLN A 103 -10.58 -7.34 4.81
CA GLN A 103 -11.74 -8.22 4.93
C GLN A 103 -11.29 -9.63 5.31
N VAL A 104 -12.18 -10.37 5.96
CA VAL A 104 -11.98 -11.81 6.20
C VAL A 104 -12.00 -12.53 4.85
N PHE A 105 -11.02 -13.41 4.62
CA PHE A 105 -10.87 -14.15 3.37
C PHE A 105 -10.38 -15.58 3.65
N THR A 106 -11.20 -16.57 3.33
CA THR A 106 -10.96 -18.00 3.67
C THR A 106 -10.59 -18.18 5.15
N ASN A 107 -9.32 -18.38 5.47
CA ASN A 107 -8.80 -18.64 6.82
C ASN A 107 -7.90 -17.51 7.36
N GLY A 108 -7.95 -16.33 6.74
CA GLY A 108 -7.15 -15.17 7.13
C GLY A 108 -7.80 -13.88 6.68
N TYR A 109 -6.96 -12.91 6.34
CA TYR A 109 -7.35 -11.57 5.96
C TYR A 109 -6.78 -11.20 4.59
N LEU A 110 -7.58 -10.43 3.85
CA LEU A 110 -7.18 -9.83 2.59
C LEU A 110 -7.35 -8.32 2.68
N THR A 111 -6.24 -7.59 2.54
CA THR A 111 -6.24 -6.15 2.38
C THR A 111 -6.27 -5.77 0.91
N ARG A 112 -7.22 -4.90 0.57
CA ARG A 112 -7.40 -4.28 -0.73
C ARG A 112 -6.96 -2.84 -0.65
N ILE A 113 -6.10 -2.44 -1.58
CA ILE A 113 -5.64 -1.06 -1.73
C ILE A 113 -6.18 -0.53 -3.03
N GLN A 114 -6.83 0.63 -2.97
CA GLN A 114 -7.44 1.30 -4.11
C GLN A 114 -6.98 2.75 -4.12
N GLY A 115 -6.39 3.20 -5.22
CA GLY A 115 -5.86 4.55 -5.35
C GLY A 115 -4.81 4.60 -6.46
N LYS A 116 -4.65 5.78 -7.07
CA LYS A 116 -3.54 6.01 -8.01
C LYS A 116 -2.40 6.65 -7.24
N LEU A 117 -1.22 6.03 -7.32
CA LEU A 117 -0.01 6.53 -6.69
C LEU A 117 0.95 7.01 -7.78
N PHE A 118 1.48 8.21 -7.59
CA PHE A 118 2.44 8.84 -8.49
C PHE A 118 3.75 9.08 -7.74
N ASP A 119 4.86 9.17 -8.49
CA ASP A 119 6.13 9.67 -7.95
C ASP A 119 6.30 11.18 -8.18
N ARG A 120 7.43 11.73 -7.70
CA ARG A 120 7.75 13.16 -7.79
C ARG A 120 7.87 13.69 -9.23
N SER A 121 7.95 12.81 -10.23
CA SER A 121 7.92 13.20 -11.65
C SER A 121 6.50 13.21 -12.25
N GLY A 122 5.48 12.87 -11.45
CA GLY A 122 4.11 12.66 -11.92
C GLY A 122 3.91 11.32 -12.63
N LYS A 123 4.89 10.41 -12.59
CA LYS A 123 4.78 9.09 -13.22
C LYS A 123 3.92 8.17 -12.36
N LEU A 124 2.96 7.49 -12.99
CA LEU A 124 2.10 6.51 -12.32
C LEU A 124 2.93 5.29 -11.86
N ARG A 125 2.87 5.01 -10.56
CA ARG A 125 3.59 3.91 -9.89
C ARG A 125 2.66 2.80 -9.42
N ALA A 126 1.42 3.11 -9.09
CA ALA A 126 0.42 2.10 -8.82
C ALA A 126 -0.98 2.60 -9.17
N GLU A 127 -1.88 1.68 -9.50
CA GLU A 127 -3.28 1.99 -9.83
C GLU A 127 -4.22 0.85 -9.44
N PRO A 128 -5.53 1.12 -9.30
CA PRO A 128 -6.53 0.07 -9.12
C PRO A 128 -6.47 -1.01 -10.20
N SER A 129 -6.56 -2.28 -9.80
CA SER A 129 -6.78 -3.42 -10.72
C SER A 129 -7.76 -4.39 -10.10
N HIS A 130 -8.94 -4.53 -10.72
CA HIS A 130 -10.07 -5.33 -10.21
C HIS A 130 -10.31 -5.08 -8.71
N GLU A 131 -9.89 -6.02 -7.89
CA GLU A 131 -10.12 -6.07 -6.45
C GLU A 131 -8.90 -5.63 -5.63
N GLY A 132 -7.76 -5.37 -6.28
CA GLY A 132 -6.48 -5.04 -5.64
C GLY A 132 -5.77 -3.86 -6.30
N ILE A 133 -4.44 -3.85 -6.20
CA ILE A 133 -3.59 -2.80 -6.76
C ILE A 133 -2.62 -3.40 -7.78
N LYS A 134 -2.46 -2.73 -8.92
CA LYS A 134 -1.39 -3.01 -9.88
C LYS A 134 -0.25 -2.03 -9.64
N VAL A 135 0.96 -2.55 -9.50
CA VAL A 135 2.18 -1.77 -9.27
C VAL A 135 3.10 -1.81 -10.50
N HIS A 136 3.76 -0.68 -10.76
CA HIS A 136 4.59 -0.43 -11.93
C HIS A 136 6.03 -0.11 -11.52
N GLY A 137 7.00 -0.71 -12.22
CA GLY A 137 8.44 -0.56 -11.93
C GLY A 137 8.96 -1.57 -10.92
N GLU A 138 10.04 -1.22 -10.22
CA GLU A 138 10.68 -2.10 -9.24
C GLU A 138 9.85 -2.23 -7.96
N ALA A 139 9.28 -3.42 -7.76
CA ALA A 139 8.53 -3.78 -6.57
C ALA A 139 9.11 -5.06 -5.94
N LYS A 140 9.31 -5.03 -4.63
CA LYS A 140 9.65 -6.21 -3.83
C LYS A 140 8.34 -6.82 -3.31
N LEU A 141 7.82 -7.78 -4.07
CA LEU A 141 6.70 -8.63 -3.68
C LEU A 141 7.25 -9.80 -2.87
N ALA A 142 6.73 -9.97 -1.64
CA ALA A 142 7.27 -10.79 -0.55
C ALA A 142 8.37 -10.11 0.28
N LEU A 143 7.91 -9.38 1.30
CA LEU A 143 8.73 -9.05 2.45
C LEU A 143 8.75 -10.28 3.37
N GLY A 144 9.93 -10.81 3.65
CA GLY A 144 10.10 -11.81 4.70
C GLY A 144 9.77 -11.18 6.06
N LYS A 145 9.47 -12.00 7.07
CA LYS A 145 9.49 -11.51 8.46
C LYS A 145 10.87 -10.89 8.68
N SER A 146 10.92 -9.62 9.10
CA SER A 146 12.10 -9.07 9.73
C SER A 146 12.39 -9.97 10.93
N GLU A 147 13.51 -10.68 10.90
CA GLU A 147 14.02 -11.35 12.10
C GLU A 147 14.56 -10.27 13.04
N GLY A 148 13.99 -10.19 14.26
CA GLY A 148 14.56 -9.45 15.38
C GLY A 148 14.01 -8.05 15.58
#